data_AF-A0A1G7IND8-F1
#
_entry.id   AF-A0A1G7IND8-F1
#
_cell.length_a   1.000
_cell.length_b   1.000
_cell.length_c   1.000
_cell.angle_alpha   90.00
_cell.angle_beta   90.00
_cell.angle_gamma   90.00
#
_symmetry.space_group_name_H-M   'P 1'
#
loop_
_entity.id
_entity.type
_entity.pdbx_description
1 polymer ?
#
loop_
_entity_poly.entity_id
_entity_poly.type
_entity_poly.pdbx_seq_one_letter_code
_entity_poly.pdbx_strand_id
1 'polypeptide(L)'
;MGIFKEIRNECLIKELSRELNTDVLLFGFDGFVYFGNLQAIDDCRVAFLTPAIEADTNAVTILTPGGERLEVEFANVDLWQVIAKGTGIAEDPLEEVKAQTNNGKPVPNAVADARIETERQESHELIRQLRRRIGDEVVITTLGGFLFEGVLTDVRDELAILRVEDIFVPGTSDAISGDDVRSVVVNLEALTSVSGATT
;
A
#
# COMPACT_ATOMS: atom_id res chain seq x y z
N MET A 1 4.45 -25.16 -10.10
CA MET A 1 4.96 -23.78 -10.17
C MET A 1 3.77 -22.86 -10.17
N GLY A 2 3.67 -21.98 -9.16
CA GLY A 2 2.52 -21.09 -8.94
C GLY A 2 2.18 -21.04 -7.45
N ILE A 3 3.05 -20.43 -6.64
CA ILE A 3 2.91 -20.31 -5.18
C ILE A 3 2.13 -19.04 -4.80
N PHE A 4 1.82 -18.16 -5.76
CA PHE A 4 1.01 -16.97 -5.53
C PHE A 4 -0.42 -17.23 -6.00
N LYS A 5 -1.31 -17.43 -5.03
CA LYS A 5 -2.75 -17.35 -5.24
C LYS A 5 -3.05 -15.88 -5.51
N GLU A 6 -3.63 -15.58 -6.67
CA GLU A 6 -4.09 -14.24 -7.04
C GLU A 6 -4.84 -13.61 -5.85
N ILE A 7 -4.40 -12.41 -5.41
CA ILE A 7 -5.08 -11.66 -4.36
C ILE A 7 -6.29 -11.01 -5.01
N ARG A 8 -7.37 -11.80 -5.15
CA ARG A 8 -8.60 -11.35 -5.82
C ARG A 8 -9.41 -10.51 -4.85
N ASN A 9 -9.04 -9.24 -4.71
CA ASN A 9 -9.70 -8.34 -3.79
C ASN A 9 -10.77 -7.48 -4.47
N GLU A 10 -11.92 -8.08 -4.74
CA GLU A 10 -13.09 -7.39 -5.31
C GLU A 10 -13.54 -6.21 -4.44
N CYS A 11 -13.38 -6.30 -3.12
CA CYS A 11 -13.77 -5.25 -2.18
C CYS A 11 -12.86 -4.02 -2.31
N LEU A 12 -11.54 -4.21 -2.40
CA LEU A 12 -10.59 -3.14 -2.66
C LEU A 12 -10.81 -2.50 -4.03
N ILE A 13 -11.05 -3.31 -5.07
CA ILE A 13 -11.36 -2.82 -6.42
C ILE A 13 -12.64 -1.98 -6.41
N LYS A 14 -13.65 -2.38 -5.64
CA LYS A 14 -14.90 -1.63 -5.49
C LYS A 14 -14.68 -0.30 -4.76
N GLU A 15 -13.83 -0.27 -3.73
CA GLU A 15 -13.43 0.98 -3.09
C GLU A 15 -12.60 1.85 -4.03
N LEU A 16 -11.75 1.26 -4.88
CA LEU A 16 -10.94 1.99 -5.86
C LEU A 16 -11.81 2.61 -6.97
N SER A 17 -12.88 1.92 -7.38
CA SER A 17 -13.83 2.39 -8.38
C SER A 17 -14.60 3.66 -7.93
N ARG A 18 -14.58 3.99 -6.63
CA ARG A 18 -15.13 5.24 -6.10
C ARG A 18 -14.18 6.43 -6.23
N GLU A 19 -12.90 6.17 -6.49
CA GLU A 19 -11.81 7.15 -6.58
C GLU A 19 -11.46 7.51 -8.03
N LEU A 20 -12.37 7.24 -8.98
CA LEU A 20 -12.16 7.62 -10.38
C LEU A 20 -12.00 9.15 -10.51
N ASN A 21 -11.04 9.56 -11.34
CA ASN A 21 -10.58 10.92 -11.57
C ASN A 21 -9.92 11.58 -10.34
N THR A 22 -9.36 10.79 -9.43
CA THR A 22 -8.61 11.30 -8.28
C THR A 22 -7.21 10.70 -8.22
N ASP A 23 -6.32 11.36 -7.49
CA ASP A 23 -4.97 10.90 -7.29
C ASP A 23 -4.94 9.77 -6.26
N VAL A 24 -4.25 8.69 -6.60
CA VAL A 24 -4.16 7.48 -5.79
C VAL A 24 -2.73 6.97 -5.71
N LEU A 25 -2.42 6.36 -4.57
CA LEU A 25 -1.26 5.49 -4.42
C LEU A 25 -1.72 4.05 -4.46
N LEU A 26 -1.12 3.22 -5.31
CA LEU A 26 -1.34 1.78 -5.34
C LEU A 26 -0.09 1.06 -4.88
N PHE A 27 -0.23 0.19 -3.88
CA PHE A 27 0.86 -0.59 -3.33
C PHE A 27 0.74 -2.03 -3.83
N GLY A 28 1.71 -2.52 -4.59
CA GLY A 28 1.73 -3.88 -5.14
C GLY A 28 2.43 -4.89 -4.22
N PHE A 29 1.98 -6.15 -4.15
CA PHE A 29 2.65 -7.17 -3.32
C PHE A 29 4.10 -7.45 -3.73
N ASP A 30 4.48 -7.04 -4.93
CA ASP A 30 5.84 -7.09 -5.47
C ASP A 30 6.76 -5.99 -4.91
N GLY A 31 6.22 -5.08 -4.09
CA GLY A 31 6.93 -3.97 -3.47
C GLY A 31 6.92 -2.69 -4.31
N PHE A 32 6.24 -2.67 -5.46
CA PHE A 32 6.13 -1.46 -6.27
C PHE A 32 5.05 -0.53 -5.70
N VAL A 33 5.29 0.78 -5.84
CA VAL A 33 4.29 1.81 -5.57
C VAL A 33 4.02 2.60 -6.84
N TYR A 34 2.74 2.77 -7.17
CA TYR A 34 2.30 3.55 -8.32
C TYR A 34 1.57 4.79 -7.82
N PHE A 35 2.04 5.96 -8.23
CA PHE A 35 1.41 7.24 -7.96
C PHE A 35 0.92 7.87 -9.25
N GLY A 36 -0.39 8.12 -9.33
CA GLY A 36 -1.01 8.75 -10.49
C GLY A 36 -2.48 9.01 -10.28
N ASN A 37 -3.09 9.67 -11.27
CA ASN A 37 -4.52 9.91 -11.32
C ASN A 37 -5.24 8.69 -11.91
N LEU A 38 -6.20 8.12 -11.18
CA LEU A 38 -6.96 6.96 -11.63
C LEU A 38 -8.05 7.35 -12.61
N GLN A 39 -7.90 7.00 -13.88
CA GLN A 39 -8.84 7.40 -14.94
C GLN A 39 -9.92 6.34 -15.20
N ALA A 40 -9.53 5.07 -15.19
CA ALA A 40 -10.43 3.96 -15.49
C ALA A 40 -10.01 2.68 -14.76
N ILE A 41 -10.98 1.79 -14.57
CA ILE A 41 -10.74 0.41 -14.17
C ILE A 41 -11.42 -0.48 -15.20
N ASP A 42 -10.63 -1.21 -15.97
CA ASP A 42 -11.10 -2.15 -16.97
C ASP A 42 -11.24 -3.55 -16.38
N ASP A 43 -12.38 -4.20 -16.66
CA ASP A 43 -12.70 -5.58 -16.28
C ASP A 43 -12.50 -5.90 -14.78
N CYS A 44 -12.66 -4.91 -13.90
CA CYS A 44 -12.38 -5.02 -12.46
C CYS A 44 -10.96 -5.56 -12.18
N ARG A 45 -10.01 -5.29 -13.07
CA ARG A 45 -8.67 -5.88 -13.00
C ARG A 45 -7.58 -4.89 -13.33
N VAL A 46 -7.73 -4.07 -14.36
CA VAL A 46 -6.64 -3.20 -14.81
C VAL A 46 -7.01 -1.76 -14.48
N ALA A 47 -6.24 -1.13 -13.61
CA ALA A 47 -6.34 0.31 -13.40
C ALA A 47 -5.49 1.05 -14.42
N PHE A 48 -6.09 2.04 -15.08
CA PHE A 48 -5.39 2.97 -15.96
C PHE A 48 -5.07 4.25 -15.19
N LEU A 49 -3.78 4.53 -15.05
CA LEU A 49 -3.25 5.71 -14.38
C LEU A 49 -2.68 6.70 -15.41
N THR A 50 -3.02 7.97 -15.23
CA THR A 50 -2.38 9.11 -15.90
C THR A 50 -1.58 9.93 -14.88
N PRO A 51 -0.79 10.92 -15.30
CA PRO A 51 -0.06 11.77 -14.35
C PRO A 51 -0.99 12.31 -13.26
N ALA A 52 -0.51 12.28 -12.02
CA ALA A 52 -1.26 12.80 -10.88
C ALA A 52 -1.43 14.32 -10.99
N ILE A 53 -2.51 14.85 -10.41
CA ILE A 53 -2.82 16.28 -10.39
C ILE A 53 -1.85 17.00 -9.46
N GLU A 54 -1.59 16.40 -8.29
CA GLU A 54 -0.70 16.94 -7.25
C GLU A 54 0.76 16.48 -7.43
N ALA A 55 1.09 15.79 -8.53
CA ALA A 55 2.48 15.39 -8.79
C ALA A 55 3.32 16.57 -9.27
N ASP A 56 4.58 16.61 -8.83
CA ASP A 56 5.57 17.58 -9.32
C ASP A 56 5.92 17.35 -10.80
N THR A 57 5.65 16.16 -11.30
CA THR A 57 6.00 15.72 -12.65
C THR A 57 4.77 15.44 -13.49
N ASN A 58 4.85 15.73 -14.79
CA ASN A 58 3.78 15.42 -15.75
C ASN A 58 3.84 13.93 -16.19
N ALA A 59 4.13 13.03 -15.25
CA ALA A 59 4.27 11.60 -15.47
C ALA A 59 3.60 10.82 -14.34
N VAL A 60 3.17 9.59 -14.63
CA VAL A 60 2.90 8.61 -13.59
C VAL A 60 4.24 8.24 -12.96
N THR A 61 4.30 8.33 -11.64
CA THR A 61 5.50 7.97 -10.88
C THR A 61 5.37 6.53 -10.40
N ILE A 62 6.41 5.73 -10.63
CA ILE A 62 6.53 4.36 -10.17
C ILE A 62 7.77 4.25 -9.29
N LEU A 63 7.58 3.87 -8.03
CA LEU A 63 8.67 3.58 -7.11
C LEU A 63 8.90 2.07 -7.07
N THR A 64 10.14 1.67 -7.38
CA THR A 64 10.54 0.27 -7.35
C THR A 64 10.84 -0.18 -5.90
N PRO A 65 10.83 -1.49 -5.61
CA PRO A 65 11.22 -2.02 -4.30
C PRO A 65 12.68 -1.73 -3.92
N GLY A 66 13.50 -1.31 -4.88
CA GLY A 66 14.88 -0.87 -4.67
C GLY A 66 15.01 0.63 -4.35
N GLY A 67 13.90 1.36 -4.28
CA GLY A 67 13.89 2.81 -4.07
C GLY A 67 14.13 3.63 -5.34
N GLU A 68 14.23 3.01 -6.52
CA GLU A 68 14.38 3.75 -7.78
C GLU A 68 13.03 4.32 -8.24
N ARG A 69 13.01 5.60 -8.64
CA ARG A 69 11.85 6.28 -9.21
C ARG A 69 11.89 6.18 -10.74
N LEU A 70 10.80 5.72 -11.34
CA LEU A 70 10.57 5.67 -12.78
C LEU A 70 9.39 6.58 -13.12
N GLU A 71 9.52 7.31 -14.22
CA GLU A 71 8.47 8.19 -14.72
C GLU A 71 8.00 7.69 -16.08
N VAL A 72 6.69 7.48 -16.20
CA VAL A 72 6.05 7.00 -17.42
C VAL A 72 4.84 7.86 -17.79
N GLU A 73 4.52 7.96 -19.07
CA GLU A 73 3.39 8.78 -19.54
C GLU A 73 2.03 8.27 -19.02
N PHE A 74 1.87 6.95 -18.93
CA PHE A 74 0.71 6.29 -18.35
C PHE A 74 1.12 4.93 -17.79
N ALA A 75 0.33 4.39 -16.88
CA ALA A 75 0.54 3.03 -16.36
C ALA A 75 -0.75 2.22 -16.38
N ASN A 76 -0.63 0.94 -16.72
CA ASN A 76 -1.68 -0.06 -16.56
C ASN A 76 -1.27 -0.99 -15.42
N VAL A 77 -2.02 -0.96 -14.32
CA VAL A 77 -1.68 -1.70 -13.10
C VAL A 77 -2.67 -2.83 -12.90
N ASP A 78 -2.17 -4.07 -12.74
CA ASP A 78 -3.01 -5.22 -12.42
C ASP A 78 -3.42 -5.17 -10.93
N LEU A 79 -4.69 -4.88 -10.67
CA LEU A 79 -5.28 -4.71 -9.36
C LEU A 79 -5.28 -5.97 -8.51
N TRP A 80 -5.13 -7.15 -9.12
CA TRP A 80 -4.96 -8.40 -8.34
C TRP A 80 -3.58 -8.52 -7.72
N GLN A 81 -2.67 -7.61 -8.08
CA GLN A 81 -1.37 -7.48 -7.43
C GLN A 81 -1.38 -6.38 -6.36
N VAL A 82 -2.43 -5.56 -6.29
CA VAL A 82 -2.51 -4.44 -5.36
C VAL A 82 -3.00 -4.92 -4.00
N ILE A 83 -2.27 -4.55 -2.97
CA ILE A 83 -2.52 -4.93 -1.57
C ILE A 83 -3.00 -3.78 -0.71
N ALA A 84 -2.82 -2.54 -1.15
CA ALA A 84 -3.37 -1.37 -0.48
C ALA A 84 -3.57 -0.22 -1.47
N LYS A 85 -4.45 0.71 -1.12
CA LYS A 85 -4.57 2.02 -1.79
C LYS A 85 -4.44 3.16 -0.79
N GLY A 86 -3.68 4.20 -1.15
CA GLY A 86 -3.65 5.48 -0.46
C GLY A 86 -4.53 6.51 -1.19
N THR A 87 -5.29 7.31 -0.46
CA THR A 87 -6.18 8.34 -1.01
C THR A 87 -6.17 9.62 -0.16
N GLY A 88 -6.78 10.67 -0.70
CA GLY A 88 -6.77 11.98 -0.07
C GLY A 88 -5.38 12.62 -0.12
N ILE A 89 -4.75 12.54 -1.29
CA ILE A 89 -3.43 13.10 -1.58
C ILE A 89 -3.51 14.63 -1.49
N ALA A 90 -2.62 15.24 -0.71
CA ALA A 90 -2.58 16.69 -0.51
C ALA A 90 -1.37 17.35 -1.20
N GLU A 91 -0.22 16.68 -1.20
CA GLU A 91 1.05 17.07 -1.84
C GLU A 91 1.67 15.82 -2.49
N ASP A 92 2.70 15.94 -3.35
CA ASP A 92 3.33 14.80 -4.00
C ASP A 92 3.96 13.88 -2.94
N PRO A 93 3.40 12.69 -2.68
CA PRO A 93 3.85 11.81 -1.60
C PRO A 93 5.20 11.15 -1.88
N LEU A 94 5.74 11.34 -3.09
CA LEU A 94 7.03 10.80 -3.53
C LEU A 94 8.05 11.92 -3.81
N GLU A 95 7.81 13.14 -3.31
CA GLU A 95 8.68 14.30 -3.50
C GLU A 95 10.13 14.05 -3.05
N GLU A 96 11.10 14.45 -3.88
CA GLU A 96 12.51 14.45 -3.48
C GLU A 96 12.78 15.63 -2.55
N VAL A 97 12.78 15.42 -1.22
CA VAL A 97 13.49 16.34 -0.34
C VAL A 97 14.98 16.20 -0.63
N LYS A 98 15.51 17.09 -1.48
CA LYS A 98 16.93 17.19 -1.78
C LYS A 98 17.74 17.41 -0.49
N ALA A 99 18.62 16.44 -0.19
CA ALA A 99 19.63 16.36 0.87
C ALA A 99 19.11 15.82 2.23
N GLN A 100 19.57 14.68 2.72
CA GLN A 100 20.98 14.34 2.96
C GLN A 100 21.23 12.82 2.95
N THR A 101 22.25 12.44 2.18
CA THR A 101 22.99 11.17 2.28
C THR A 101 23.25 10.76 3.73
N ASN A 102 22.86 9.54 4.11
CA ASN A 102 23.62 8.72 5.06
C ASN A 102 23.42 7.22 4.79
N ASN A 103 24.56 6.54 4.63
CA ASN A 103 24.70 5.11 4.37
C ASN A 103 24.11 4.27 5.50
N GLY A 104 23.08 3.47 5.18
CA GLY A 104 22.50 2.43 6.03
C GLY A 104 22.81 1.03 5.48
N LYS A 105 23.22 0.13 6.37
CA LYS A 105 23.79 -1.20 6.12
C LYS A 105 22.68 -2.26 5.87
N PRO A 106 22.88 -3.30 5.03
CA PRO A 106 21.83 -4.26 4.70
C PRO A 106 21.52 -5.22 5.88
N VAL A 107 20.22 -5.48 6.09
CA VAL A 107 19.65 -6.45 7.04
C VAL A 107 19.12 -7.65 6.24
N PRO A 108 19.27 -8.91 6.70
CA PRO A 108 19.19 -10.08 5.81
C PRO A 108 17.77 -10.55 5.51
N ASN A 109 17.62 -11.04 4.28
CA ASN A 109 16.50 -11.82 3.75
C ASN A 109 16.11 -12.98 4.69
N ALA A 110 14.80 -13.08 4.98
CA ALA A 110 14.18 -14.30 5.47
C ALA A 110 13.15 -14.77 4.44
N VAL A 111 13.54 -15.80 3.68
CA VAL A 111 12.64 -16.63 2.88
C VAL A 111 11.90 -17.55 3.85
N ALA A 112 10.57 -17.61 3.78
CA ALA A 112 9.79 -18.63 4.46
C ALA A 112 8.85 -19.30 3.47
N ASP A 113 9.13 -20.57 3.21
CA ASP A 113 8.32 -21.50 2.42
C ASP A 113 7.39 -22.29 3.36
N ALA A 114 6.18 -22.55 2.86
CA ALA A 114 5.18 -23.55 3.26
C ALA A 114 4.41 -23.38 4.59
N ARG A 115 3.14 -22.90 4.55
CA ARG A 115 2.07 -23.20 5.56
C ARG A 115 0.63 -22.74 5.18
N ILE A 116 0.15 -23.12 4.01
CA ILE A 116 -1.13 -22.62 3.43
C ILE A 116 -2.42 -22.89 4.27
N GLU A 117 -2.45 -23.91 5.15
CA GLU A 117 -3.63 -24.17 5.99
C GLU A 117 -3.58 -23.51 7.37
N THR A 118 -2.38 -23.25 7.90
CA THR A 118 -2.19 -22.59 9.21
C THR A 118 -2.27 -21.07 9.07
N GLU A 119 -1.76 -20.51 7.97
CA GLU A 119 -1.77 -19.07 7.65
C GLU A 119 -3.19 -18.47 7.62
N ARG A 120 -4.20 -19.22 7.13
CA ARG A 120 -5.59 -18.74 7.07
C ARG A 120 -6.26 -18.62 8.44
N GLN A 121 -5.89 -19.46 9.41
CA GLN A 121 -6.40 -19.34 10.78
C GLN A 121 -5.72 -18.20 11.52
N GLU A 122 -4.41 -18.01 11.30
CA GLU A 122 -3.63 -16.93 11.87
C GLU A 122 -4.09 -15.56 11.35
N SER A 123 -4.34 -15.42 10.04
CA SER A 123 -4.90 -14.21 9.43
C SER A 123 -6.26 -13.84 10.03
N HIS A 124 -7.18 -14.80 10.21
CA HIS A 124 -8.48 -14.51 10.83
C HIS A 124 -8.36 -14.05 12.29
N GLU A 125 -7.40 -14.57 13.05
CA GLU A 125 -7.19 -14.13 14.43
C GLU A 125 -6.58 -12.72 14.47
N LEU A 126 -5.65 -12.40 13.58
CA LEU A 126 -5.11 -11.05 13.42
C LEU A 126 -6.20 -10.04 13.03
N ILE A 127 -7.08 -10.39 12.09
CA ILE A 127 -8.22 -9.56 11.69
C ILE A 127 -9.18 -9.32 12.87
N ARG A 128 -9.42 -10.35 13.69
CA ARG A 128 -10.23 -10.19 14.92
C ARG A 128 -9.57 -9.27 15.93
N GLN A 129 -8.25 -9.34 16.07
CA GLN A 129 -7.50 -8.44 16.94
C GLN A 129 -7.57 -7.00 16.45
N LEU A 130 -7.40 -6.76 15.13
CA LEU A 130 -7.58 -5.45 14.51
C LEU A 130 -8.98 -4.88 14.78
N ARG A 131 -10.04 -5.67 14.60
CA ARG A 131 -11.42 -5.21 14.88
C ARG A 131 -11.64 -4.72 16.31
N ARG A 132 -10.85 -5.21 17.28
CA ARG A 132 -10.93 -4.76 18.68
C ARG A 132 -10.13 -3.49 18.97
N ARG A 133 -9.31 -3.05 18.01
CA ARG A 133 -8.42 -1.88 18.10
C ARG A 133 -8.89 -0.72 17.23
N ILE A 134 -10.15 -0.73 16.79
CA ILE A 134 -10.72 0.42 16.08
C ILE A 134 -10.69 1.63 17.02
N GLY A 135 -10.05 2.71 16.56
CA GLY A 135 -9.76 3.92 17.33
C GLY A 135 -8.35 3.97 17.92
N ASP A 136 -7.61 2.85 17.93
CA ASP A 136 -6.23 2.80 18.42
C ASP A 136 -5.23 3.04 17.28
N GLU A 137 -4.02 3.46 17.66
CA GLU A 137 -2.86 3.49 16.77
C GLU A 137 -2.34 2.07 16.53
N VAL A 138 -2.23 1.70 15.25
CA VAL A 138 -1.81 0.38 14.82
C VAL A 138 -0.71 0.49 13.79
N VAL A 139 0.11 -0.54 13.77
CA VAL A 139 1.10 -0.77 12.72
C VAL A 139 0.72 -2.05 12.01
N ILE A 140 0.46 -1.94 10.71
CA ILE A 140 0.08 -3.04 9.83
C ILE A 140 1.24 -3.30 8.88
N THR A 141 1.72 -4.54 8.85
CA THR A 141 2.70 -4.98 7.86
C THR A 141 2.06 -5.93 6.87
N THR A 142 2.47 -5.83 5.61
CA THR A 142 1.89 -6.64 4.53
C THR A 142 2.95 -7.38 3.72
N LEU A 143 2.49 -8.27 2.84
CA LEU A 143 3.26 -8.75 1.70
C LEU A 143 3.81 -7.56 0.90
N GLY A 144 4.93 -7.74 0.21
CA GLY A 144 5.64 -6.63 -0.43
C GLY A 144 6.51 -5.80 0.52
N GLY A 145 6.39 -5.97 1.84
CA GLY A 145 7.28 -5.33 2.81
C GLY A 145 6.87 -3.91 3.22
N PHE A 146 5.63 -3.51 2.96
CA PHE A 146 5.08 -2.23 3.41
C PHE A 146 4.73 -2.28 4.89
N LEU A 147 4.86 -1.12 5.53
CA LEU A 147 4.41 -0.88 6.89
C LEU A 147 3.52 0.37 6.88
N PHE A 148 2.28 0.20 7.33
CA PHE A 148 1.28 1.26 7.44
C PHE A 148 1.06 1.57 8.91
N GLU A 149 1.38 2.79 9.33
CA GLU A 149 1.20 3.29 10.68
C GLU A 149 0.07 4.33 10.70
N GLY A 150 -0.75 4.27 11.74
CA GLY A 150 -1.77 5.29 12.00
C GLY A 150 -2.97 4.76 12.76
N VAL A 151 -4.03 5.56 12.78
CA VAL A 151 -5.23 5.27 13.57
C VAL A 151 -6.18 4.38 12.79
N LEU A 152 -6.51 3.21 13.33
CA LEU A 152 -7.45 2.28 12.70
C LEU A 152 -8.87 2.84 12.79
N THR A 153 -9.43 3.27 11.67
CA THR A 153 -10.78 3.86 11.63
C THR A 153 -11.87 2.82 11.45
N ASP A 154 -11.60 1.75 10.69
CA ASP A 154 -12.56 0.69 10.45
C ASP A 154 -11.90 -0.60 9.95
N VAL A 155 -12.61 -1.72 10.13
CA VAL A 155 -12.24 -3.03 9.58
C VAL A 155 -13.50 -3.73 9.05
N ARG A 156 -13.67 -3.74 7.73
CA ARG A 156 -14.84 -4.30 7.04
C ARG A 156 -14.40 -5.04 5.77
N ASP A 157 -15.14 -6.09 5.40
CA ASP A 157 -14.93 -6.81 4.13
C ASP A 157 -13.47 -7.23 3.86
N GLU A 158 -12.76 -7.65 4.91
CA GLU A 158 -11.33 -8.02 4.87
C GLU A 158 -10.39 -6.86 4.46
N LEU A 159 -10.86 -5.63 4.62
CA LEU A 159 -10.09 -4.41 4.48
C LEU A 159 -9.92 -3.74 5.85
N ALA A 160 -8.74 -3.17 6.10
CA ALA A 160 -8.54 -2.20 7.17
C ALA A 160 -8.44 -0.80 6.58
N ILE A 161 -9.12 0.16 7.20
CA ILE A 161 -9.10 1.56 6.81
C ILE A 161 -8.39 2.33 7.91
N LEU A 162 -7.29 2.99 7.57
CA LEU A 162 -6.49 3.76 8.50
C LEU A 162 -6.51 5.24 8.10
N ARG A 163 -6.48 6.09 9.11
CA ARG A 163 -5.97 7.45 8.96
C ARG A 163 -4.47 7.36 9.13
N VAL A 164 -3.74 7.73 8.09
CA VAL A 164 -2.29 7.53 8.01
C VAL A 164 -1.59 8.49 8.98
N GLU A 165 -0.56 7.97 9.63
CA GLU A 165 0.50 8.75 10.27
C GLU A 165 1.76 8.68 9.42
N ASP A 166 2.24 7.46 9.13
CA ASP A 166 3.38 7.21 8.26
C ASP A 166 3.17 5.93 7.43
N ILE A 167 3.68 5.92 6.19
CA ILE A 167 3.76 4.72 5.35
C ILE A 167 5.22 4.48 4.96
N PHE A 168 5.75 3.32 5.35
CA PHE A 168 7.11 2.93 4.99
C PHE A 168 7.08 2.00 3.78
N VAL A 169 7.81 2.41 2.75
CA VAL A 169 7.93 1.69 1.48
C VAL A 169 9.25 0.90 1.48
N PRO A 170 9.26 -0.37 1.04
CA PRO A 170 10.49 -1.13 0.89
C PRO A 170 11.50 -0.41 -0.01
N GLY A 171 12.75 -0.36 0.43
CA GLY A 171 13.84 0.23 -0.35
C GLY A 171 13.97 1.74 -0.23
N THR A 172 13.06 2.43 0.45
CA THR A 172 13.22 3.85 0.80
C THR A 172 13.68 4.02 2.24
N SER A 173 14.32 5.15 2.52
CA SER A 173 14.69 5.54 3.89
C SER A 173 13.67 6.49 4.50
N ASP A 174 12.90 7.17 3.66
CA ASP A 174 11.87 8.13 4.07
C ASP A 174 10.49 7.48 4.01
N ALA A 175 9.66 7.84 4.98
CA ALA A 175 8.26 7.45 5.05
C ALA A 175 7.39 8.48 4.31
N ILE A 176 6.28 8.03 3.76
CA ILE A 176 5.24 8.90 3.22
C ILE A 176 4.38 9.37 4.40
N SER A 177 4.29 10.69 4.60
CA SER A 177 3.60 11.29 5.73
C SER A 177 2.07 11.24 5.58
N GLY A 178 1.38 11.17 6.71
CA GLY A 178 -0.07 11.35 6.81
C GLY A 178 -0.56 12.75 6.43
N ASP A 179 0.35 13.72 6.36
CA ASP A 179 0.07 15.06 5.82
C ASP A 179 -0.11 15.01 4.29
N ASP A 180 0.65 14.16 3.60
CA ASP A 180 0.61 13.99 2.15
C ASP A 180 -0.49 13.00 1.74
N VAL A 181 -0.69 11.94 2.51
CA VAL A 181 -1.67 10.88 2.25
C VAL A 181 -2.59 10.71 3.45
N ARG A 182 -3.84 11.12 3.35
CA ARG A 182 -4.74 11.15 4.52
C ARG A 182 -5.25 9.79 4.97
N SER A 183 -5.48 8.87 4.02
CA SER A 183 -6.08 7.58 4.34
C SER A 183 -5.50 6.46 3.49
N VAL A 184 -5.40 5.29 4.10
CA VAL A 184 -5.00 4.06 3.42
C VAL A 184 -6.02 2.96 3.68
N VAL A 185 -6.34 2.21 2.63
CA VAL A 185 -7.17 1.02 2.68
C VAL A 185 -6.28 -0.18 2.38
N VAL A 186 -6.09 -1.06 3.35
CA VAL A 186 -5.18 -2.20 3.30
C VAL A 186 -5.98 -3.49 3.17
N ASN A 187 -5.58 -4.34 2.22
CA ASN A 187 -6.10 -5.69 2.09
C ASN A 187 -5.54 -6.60 3.19
N LEU A 188 -6.41 -7.14 4.04
CA LEU A 188 -6.01 -8.02 5.13
C LEU A 188 -5.68 -9.44 4.67
N GLU A 189 -5.97 -9.83 3.42
CA GLU A 189 -5.41 -11.05 2.84
C GLU A 189 -3.89 -10.96 2.67
N ALA A 190 -3.34 -9.75 2.49
CA ALA A 190 -1.91 -9.50 2.39
C ALA A 190 -1.25 -9.27 3.75
N LEU A 191 -1.98 -9.41 4.87
CA LEU A 191 -1.50 -9.12 6.20
C LEU A 191 -0.42 -10.11 6.66
N THR A 192 0.71 -9.59 7.13
CA THR A 192 1.79 -10.41 7.69
C THR A 192 1.92 -10.25 9.21
N SER A 193 1.70 -9.04 9.74
CA SER A 193 1.59 -8.83 11.19
C SER A 193 0.86 -7.53 11.55
N VAL A 194 0.39 -7.48 12.80
CA VAL A 194 -0.26 -6.31 13.41
C VAL A 194 0.37 -6.07 14.77
N SER A 195 0.77 -4.83 15.03
CA SER A 195 1.19 -4.36 16.35
C SER A 195 0.44 -3.09 16.74
N GLY A 196 0.47 -2.74 18.04
CA GLY A 196 0.05 -1.42 18.48
C GLY A 196 1.25 -0.50 18.42
N ALA A 197 1.05 0.74 17.99
CA ALA A 197 2.07 1.75 18.19
C ALA A 197 2.21 1.99 19.71
N THR A 198 3.43 1.90 20.23
CA THR A 198 3.71 2.37 21.59
C THR A 198 4.02 3.85 21.52
N THR A 199 3.06 4.67 21.94
CA THR A 199 3.26 6.08 22.32
C THR A 199 4.37 6.23 23.36
#